data_AF-A0A7X4BSE7-F1
#
_entry.id   AF-A0A7X4BSE7-F1
#
_cell.length_a   1.000
_cell.length_b   1.000
_cell.length_c   1.000
_cell.angle_alpha   90.00
_cell.angle_beta   90.00
_cell.angle_gamma   90.00
#
_symmetry.space_group_name_H-M   'P 1'
#
loop_
_entity.id
_entity.type
_entity.pdbx_description
1 polymer ?
#
loop_
_entity_poly.entity_id
_entity_poly.type
_entity_poly.pdbx_seq_one_letter_code
_entity_poly.pdbx_strand_id
1 'polypeptide(L)'
;MERQDGDSVLRAKYRDYCSARVADAILSLSPEEIYSLARSEARSIGHMVPDSYNEAIRLATGRIRNRLALPEFEEWALEYRNNPDRFDPYILGLWKSEEPPSSPAPTSSDPPEDS
;
A
#
# COMPACT_ATOMS: atom_id res chain seq x y z
N MET A 1 -21.64 -4.50 15.55
CA MET A 1 -20.21 -4.57 15.17
C MET A 1 -20.00 -4.38 13.67
N GLU A 2 -20.95 -4.82 12.83
CA GLU A 2 -20.88 -4.84 11.35
C GLU A 2 -20.52 -3.51 10.63
N ARG A 3 -20.84 -2.34 11.19
CA ARG A 3 -20.48 -1.05 10.58
C ARG A 3 -18.99 -0.71 10.69
N GLN A 4 -18.33 -1.16 11.76
CA GLN A 4 -16.88 -0.97 11.93
C GLN A 4 -16.10 -1.91 11.00
N ASP A 5 -16.61 -3.12 10.77
CA ASP A 5 -16.03 -4.08 9.84
C ASP A 5 -16.16 -3.60 8.38
N GLY A 6 -17.27 -2.93 8.04
CA GLY A 6 -17.43 -2.30 6.73
C GLY A 6 -16.43 -1.17 6.47
N ASP A 7 -16.12 -0.34 7.47
CA ASP A 7 -15.14 0.74 7.34
C ASP A 7 -13.70 0.22 7.29
N SER A 8 -13.37 -0.82 8.09
CA SER A 8 -12.04 -1.44 8.07
C SER A 8 -11.75 -2.11 6.72
N VAL A 9 -12.72 -2.84 6.15
CA VAL A 9 -12.60 -3.44 4.82
C VAL A 9 -12.43 -2.37 3.74
N LEU A 10 -13.18 -1.26 3.81
CA LEU A 10 -13.03 -0.16 2.84
C LEU A 10 -11.66 0.52 2.96
N ARG A 11 -11.13 0.69 4.18
CA ARG A 11 -9.78 1.24 4.38
C ARG A 11 -8.70 0.31 3.83
N ALA A 12 -8.85 -1.01 4.00
CA ALA A 12 -7.95 -1.99 3.43
C ALA A 12 -8.00 -1.98 1.89
N LYS A 13 -9.20 -1.94 1.29
CA LYS A 13 -9.38 -1.80 -0.15
C LYS A 13 -8.82 -0.49 -0.70
N TYR A 14 -9.01 0.62 0.02
CA TYR A 14 -8.44 1.92 -0.36
C TYR A 14 -6.90 1.87 -0.37
N ARG A 15 -6.28 1.25 0.63
CA ARG A 15 -4.82 1.04 0.66
C ARG A 15 -4.35 0.21 -0.52
N ASP A 16 -5.08 -0.85 -0.85
CA ASP A 16 -4.79 -1.71 -2.00
C ASP A 16 -4.86 -0.93 -3.32
N TYR A 17 -5.94 -0.18 -3.53
CA TYR A 17 -6.11 0.74 -4.66
C TYR A 17 -4.95 1.74 -4.78
N CYS A 18 -4.62 2.44 -3.69
CA CYS A 18 -3.51 3.41 -3.70
C CYS A 18 -2.16 2.76 -4.03
N SER A 19 -1.93 1.55 -3.50
CA SER A 19 -0.71 0.78 -3.79
C SER A 19 -0.64 0.39 -5.26
N ALA A 20 -1.75 -0.06 -5.84
CA ALA A 20 -1.84 -0.39 -7.26
C ALA A 20 -1.56 0.84 -8.15
N ARG A 21 -2.16 2.00 -7.83
CA ARG A 21 -1.93 3.25 -8.58
C ARG A 21 -0.47 3.69 -8.56
N VAL A 22 0.20 3.54 -7.42
CA VAL A 22 1.63 3.83 -7.29
C VAL A 22 2.48 2.82 -8.08
N ALA A 23 2.16 1.53 -7.98
CA ALA A 23 2.86 0.48 -8.71
C ALA A 23 2.73 0.66 -10.23
N ASP A 24 1.52 0.90 -10.74
CA ASP A 24 1.27 1.18 -12.16
C ASP A 24 2.10 2.36 -12.65
N ALA A 25 2.15 3.44 -11.87
CA ALA A 25 2.92 4.62 -12.21
C ALA A 25 4.43 4.31 -12.26
N ILE A 26 4.96 3.55 -11.31
CA ILE A 26 6.38 3.13 -11.33
C ILE A 26 6.67 2.23 -12.52
N LEU A 27 5.81 1.25 -12.80
CA LEU A 27 5.98 0.30 -13.91
C LEU A 27 5.87 0.97 -15.29
N SER A 28 5.20 2.12 -15.38
CA SER A 28 5.12 2.90 -16.62
C SER A 28 6.39 3.70 -16.94
N LEU A 29 7.33 3.81 -15.99
CA LEU A 29 8.55 4.59 -16.15
C LEU A 29 9.72 3.73 -16.65
N SER A 30 10.54 4.29 -17.53
CA SER A 30 11.84 3.70 -17.87
C SER A 30 12.82 3.83 -16.70
N PRO A 31 13.88 3.00 -16.65
CA PRO A 31 14.95 3.15 -15.68
C PRO A 31 15.53 4.58 -15.65
N GLU A 32 15.75 5.20 -16.81
CA GLU A 32 16.27 6.57 -16.93
C GLU A 32 15.31 7.59 -16.30
N GLU A 33 14.00 7.43 -16.51
CA GLU A 33 12.99 8.29 -15.91
C GLU A 33 12.97 8.15 -14.38
N ILE A 34 13.05 6.92 -13.86
CA ILE A 34 13.18 6.64 -12.43
C ILE A 34 14.42 7.33 -11.86
N TYR A 35 15.58 7.19 -12.50
CA TYR A 35 16.81 7.86 -12.06
C TYR A 35 16.73 9.39 -12.13
N SER A 36 16.07 9.94 -13.15
CA SER A 36 15.87 11.38 -13.30
C SER A 36 14.99 11.94 -12.16
N LEU A 37 13.90 11.25 -11.84
CA LEU A 37 13.01 11.59 -10.72
C LEU A 37 13.75 11.50 -9.38
N ALA A 38 14.43 10.38 -9.15
CA ALA A 38 15.18 10.15 -7.94
C ALA A 38 16.29 11.18 -7.73
N ARG A 39 17.01 11.57 -8.79
CA ARG A 39 18.06 12.59 -8.70
C ARG A 39 17.49 13.98 -8.40
N SER A 40 16.32 14.30 -8.95
CA SER A 40 15.61 15.53 -8.62
C SER A 40 15.22 15.60 -7.14
N GLU A 41 14.80 14.47 -6.57
CA GLU A 41 14.46 14.36 -5.15
C GLU A 41 15.71 14.33 -4.26
N ALA A 42 16.75 13.59 -4.63
CA ALA A 42 18.03 13.60 -3.92
C ALA A 42 18.55 15.04 -3.74
N ARG A 43 18.45 15.86 -4.79
CA ARG A 43 18.85 17.28 -4.71
C ARG A 43 17.99 18.11 -3.77
N SER A 44 16.69 17.82 -3.64
CA SER A 44 15.82 18.55 -2.70
C SER A 44 16.22 18.28 -1.25
N ILE A 45 16.80 17.11 -0.97
CA ILE A 45 17.30 16.71 0.35
C ILE A 45 18.81 16.91 0.54
N GLY A 46 19.50 17.61 -0.37
CA GLY A 46 20.92 17.97 -0.24
C GLY A 46 21.93 16.94 -0.77
N HIS A 47 21.46 15.88 -1.44
CA HIS A 47 22.28 14.86 -2.08
C HIS A 47 22.43 15.12 -3.60
N MET A 48 23.56 14.78 -4.20
CA MET A 48 23.78 15.02 -5.63
C MET A 48 23.14 13.94 -6.53
N VAL A 49 23.11 12.70 -6.04
CA VAL A 49 22.54 11.49 -6.67
C VAL A 49 22.08 10.50 -5.58
N PRO A 50 21.19 9.54 -5.89
CA PRO A 50 20.87 8.44 -4.98
C PRO A 50 22.08 7.52 -4.75
N ASP A 51 22.22 7.00 -3.53
CA ASP A 51 23.36 6.14 -3.15
C ASP A 51 23.24 4.70 -3.69
N SER A 52 22.04 4.28 -4.13
CA SER A 52 21.79 2.95 -4.72
C SER A 52 20.52 2.96 -5.61
N TYR A 53 20.29 1.88 -6.36
CA TYR A 53 19.04 1.70 -7.10
C TYR A 53 17.81 1.63 -6.18
N ASN A 54 17.91 0.95 -5.05
CA ASN A 54 16.83 0.88 -4.05
C ASN A 54 16.51 2.27 -3.50
N GLU A 55 17.55 3.08 -3.26
CA GLU A 55 17.37 4.47 -2.85
C GLU A 55 16.72 5.31 -3.96
N ALA A 56 17.09 5.07 -5.22
CA ALA A 56 16.46 5.73 -6.35
C ALA A 56 14.96 5.40 -6.44
N ILE A 57 14.59 4.12 -6.28
CA ILE A 57 13.19 3.68 -6.26
C ILE A 57 12.43 4.28 -5.07
N ARG A 58 13.04 4.35 -3.88
CA ARG A 58 12.41 4.95 -2.69
C ARG A 58 12.08 6.43 -2.92
N LEU A 59 13.06 7.19 -3.44
CA LEU A 59 12.91 8.61 -3.75
C LEU A 59 11.90 8.84 -4.88
N ALA A 60 11.96 8.04 -5.95
CA ALA A 60 11.00 8.11 -7.05
C ALA A 60 9.58 7.79 -6.58
N THR A 61 9.39 6.73 -5.79
CA THR A 61 8.10 6.34 -5.19
C THR A 61 7.50 7.47 -4.36
N GLY A 62 8.29 8.12 -3.50
CA GLY A 62 7.83 9.25 -2.71
C GLY A 62 7.32 10.41 -3.58
N ARG A 63 8.08 10.74 -4.64
CA ARG A 63 7.70 11.80 -5.57
C ARG A 63 6.48 11.46 -6.42
N ILE A 64 6.35 10.22 -6.87
CA ILE A 64 5.20 9.72 -7.63
C ILE A 64 3.94 9.76 -6.77
N ARG A 65 4.03 9.32 -5.50
CA ARG A 65 2.92 9.38 -4.55
C ARG A 65 2.36 10.80 -4.41
N ASN A 66 3.24 11.79 -4.31
CA ASN A 66 2.84 13.20 -4.20
C ASN A 66 2.23 13.77 -5.50
N ARG A 67 2.47 13.15 -6.66
CA ARG A 67 1.95 13.60 -7.96
C ARG A 67 0.66 12.93 -8.38
N LEU A 68 0.38 11.72 -7.89
CA LEU A 68 -0.75 10.92 -8.35
C LEU A 68 -2.12 11.50 -8.00
N ALA A 69 -2.18 12.60 -7.22
CA ALA A 69 -3.42 13.24 -6.77
C ALA A 69 -4.43 12.18 -6.30
N LEU A 70 -3.96 11.28 -5.43
CA LEU A 70 -4.78 10.20 -4.89
C LEU A 70 -5.94 10.85 -4.09
N PRO A 71 -7.18 10.39 -4.30
CA PRO A 71 -8.34 10.92 -3.58
C PRO A 71 -8.20 10.63 -2.09
N GLU A 72 -8.78 11.48 -1.24
CA GLU A 72 -8.88 11.16 0.18
C GLU A 72 -9.80 9.95 0.41
N PHE A 73 -9.63 9.27 1.54
CA PHE A 73 -10.37 8.04 1.82
C PHE A 73 -11.88 8.23 1.73
N GLU A 74 -12.41 9.31 2.29
CA GLU A 74 -13.84 9.59 2.36
C GLU A 74 -14.45 9.78 0.96
N GLU A 75 -13.74 10.49 0.08
CA GLU A 75 -14.15 10.72 -1.31
C GLU A 75 -14.13 9.41 -2.09
N TRP A 76 -13.02 8.67 -2.00
CA TRP A 76 -12.88 7.37 -2.64
C TRP A 76 -13.94 6.38 -2.15
N ALA A 77 -14.19 6.31 -0.85
CA ALA A 77 -15.15 5.38 -0.26
C ALA A 77 -16.59 5.72 -0.64
N LEU A 78 -16.92 7.01 -0.81
CA LEU A 78 -18.21 7.42 -1.34
C LEU A 78 -18.38 6.97 -2.79
N GLU A 79 -17.39 7.21 -3.65
CA GLU A 79 -17.44 6.79 -5.05
C GLU A 79 -17.46 5.26 -5.20
N TYR A 80 -16.64 4.54 -4.42
CA TYR A 80 -16.58 3.08 -4.43
C TYR A 80 -17.91 2.44 -4.07
N ARG A 81 -18.60 2.97 -3.04
CA ARG A 81 -19.93 2.47 -2.66
C ARG A 81 -20.98 2.71 -3.75
N ASN A 82 -20.85 3.80 -4.51
CA ASN A 82 -21.79 4.14 -5.58
C ASN A 82 -21.51 3.38 -6.88
N ASN A 83 -20.25 3.06 -7.17
CA ASN A 83 -19.84 2.40 -8.41
C ASN A 83 -18.59 1.52 -8.21
N PRO A 84 -18.73 0.32 -7.60
CA PRO A 84 -17.58 -0.54 -7.28
C PRO A 84 -16.87 -1.07 -8.53
N ASP A 85 -17.61 -1.37 -9.60
CA ASP A 85 -17.08 -1.93 -10.86
C ASP A 85 -16.01 -1.03 -11.51
N ARG A 86 -16.05 0.29 -11.24
CA ARG A 86 -15.04 1.24 -11.72
C ARG A 86 -13.68 1.05 -11.06
N PHE A 87 -13.65 0.57 -9.82
CA PHE A 87 -12.44 0.50 -8.99
C PHE A 87 -11.92 -0.91 -8.81
N ASP A 88 -12.82 -1.90 -8.82
CA ASP A 88 -12.47 -3.32 -8.62
C ASP A 88 -11.33 -3.83 -9.52
N PRO A 89 -11.19 -3.42 -10.81
CA PRO A 89 -10.04 -3.80 -11.63
C PRO A 89 -8.67 -3.34 -11.11
N TYR A 90 -8.65 -2.32 -10.25
CA TYR A 90 -7.43 -1.74 -9.66
C TYR A 90 -7.16 -2.22 -8.23
N ILE A 91 -8.06 -3.04 -7.66
CA ILE A 91 -7.88 -3.61 -6.31
C ILE A 91 -7.21 -4.98 -6.47
N LEU A 92 -5.96 -5.11 -6.02
CA LEU A 92 -5.13 -6.30 -6.25
C LEU A 92 -5.52 -7.50 -5.36
N GLY A 93 -6.42 -7.31 -4.41
CA GLY A 93 -6.88 -8.34 -3.48
C GLY A 93 -6.02 -8.49 -2.22
N LEU A 94 -5.05 -7.58 -1.99
CA LEU A 94 -4.18 -7.60 -0.81
C LEU A 94 -4.98 -7.44 0.49
N TRP A 95 -6.10 -6.73 0.43
CA TRP A 95 -7.03 -6.54 1.55
C TRP A 95 -7.64 -7.83 2.09
N LYS A 96 -7.64 -8.92 1.30
CA LYS A 96 -8.15 -10.24 1.73
C LYS A 96 -7.15 -11.01 2.58
N SER A 97 -5.85 -10.66 2.48
CA SER A 97 -4.76 -11.36 3.16
C SER A 97 -4.36 -10.74 4.50
N GLU A 98 -4.92 -9.58 4.87
CA GLU A 98 -4.91 -9.06 6.24
C GLU A 98 -5.94 -9.85 7.09
N GLU A 99 -5.85 -11.18 7.13
CA GLU A 99 -6.44 -11.91 8.26
C GLU A 99 -5.70 -11.45 9.52
N PRO A 100 -6.40 -11.08 10.60
CA PRO A 100 -5.73 -10.78 11.86
C PRO A 100 -4.83 -11.97 12.22
N PRO A 101 -3.62 -11.75 12.77
CA PRO A 101 -2.76 -12.85 13.20
C PRO A 101 -3.62 -13.74 14.09
N SER A 102 -3.84 -14.99 13.66
CA SER A 102 -4.57 -15.94 14.49
C SER A 102 -3.81 -15.99 15.81
N SER A 103 -4.45 -15.54 16.90
CA SER A 103 -3.87 -15.66 18.22
C SER A 103 -3.44 -17.11 18.37
N PRO A 104 -2.17 -17.42 18.67
CA PRO A 104 -1.80 -18.79 18.96
C PRO A 104 -2.69 -19.24 20.11
N ALA A 105 -3.47 -20.29 19.88
CA ALA A 105 -4.29 -20.90 20.91
C ALA A 105 -3.41 -21.13 22.16
N PRO A 106 -3.92 -20.89 23.38
CA PRO A 106 -3.17 -21.24 24.58
C PRO A 106 -2.86 -22.74 24.49
N THR A 107 -1.57 -23.07 24.41
CA THR A 107 -1.10 -24.45 24.43
C THR A 107 -1.37 -25.02 25.83
N SER A 108 -2.60 -25.45 26.09
CA SER A 108 -2.91 -26.35 27.19
C SER A 108 -2.51 -27.75 26.76
N SER A 109 -1.25 -28.08 26.98
CA SER A 109 -0.77 -29.46 27.04
C SER A 109 0.46 -29.51 27.93
N ASP A 110 0.24 -29.29 29.22
CA ASP A 110 1.07 -29.92 30.24
C ASP A 110 0.41 -31.27 30.59
N PRO A 111 1.09 -32.42 30.42
CA PRO A 111 0.61 -33.68 30.96
C PRO A 111 0.80 -33.73 32.48
N PRO A 112 0.03 -34.56 33.22
CA PRO A 112 0.30 -34.77 34.63
C PRO A 112 1.62 -35.54 34.78
N GLU A 113 2.60 -34.95 35.49
CA GLU A 113 3.72 -35.70 36.05
C GLU A 113 3.15 -36.66 37.12
N ASP A 114 3.12 -37.94 36.79
CA ASP A 114 2.94 -39.03 37.75
C ASP A 114 3.90 -40.17 37.38
N SER A 115 5.06 -40.23 38.06
CA SER A 115 5.83 -41.41 38.50
C SER A 115 7.28 -41.06 38.83
#